data_AF-A0A379SIG5-F1
#
_entry.id   AF-A0A379SIG5-F1
#
_cell.length_a   1.000
_cell.length_b   1.000
_cell.length_c   1.000
_cell.angle_alpha   90.00
_cell.angle_beta   90.00
_cell.angle_gamma   90.00
#
_symmetry.space_group_name_H-M   'P 1'
#
loop_
_entity.id
_entity.type
_entity.pdbx_description
1 polymer ?
#
loop_
_entity_poly.entity_id
_entity_poly.type
_entity_poly.pdbx_seq_one_letter_code
_entity_poly.pdbx_strand_id
1 'polypeptide(L)'
;MVACGVVGESTNLTAAYLAAVSRKLEKPLAVLVQSSSAAGKSSLMDAVLNLIPPEERMQYSAMTGQSLFYLGETNLQHKILAIAEEEGVRQAAYALKLLQSDGELTIASTGKDDASGNLVTKQYTVKGPVMLMLTTTAIDVDEELLNRCLVLTVNESREQTEAIHAAQRYAQTLEGLLASNEKSYITALHQNAQRLLRPLNVVNPFASQLTFMSDKTRTRRDHMKYLTLIQSVALLHQYQREVKRVAHRGQIVEYIEVTREDIALANRLAHEILGRTLDEMPPQTRKLLQLIQQWVRESGQPRDAMLFTRKQLRDAVQWGDTQLKIHLARLVEMEYLLVHRRGLTYCYELLFDGDGSADGAHLCGLIDVPEADYYPARSGVAASRSVAGRPRSAVSRVRTTPRQARAGAGQRQKRSGQRKKRCSRQAWKTPRVIIIATRTGKAPPHNAMTPPGRG
;
A
#
# COMPACT_ATOMS: atom_id res chain seq x y z
N MET A 1 4.86 -22.73 -5.46
CA MET A 1 3.64 -22.08 -5.99
C MET A 1 2.92 -22.95 -7.03
N VAL A 2 3.56 -23.42 -8.11
CA VAL A 2 2.91 -24.34 -9.08
C VAL A 2 2.40 -25.62 -8.41
N ALA A 3 3.16 -26.18 -7.47
CA ALA A 3 2.76 -27.33 -6.66
C ALA A 3 1.55 -27.07 -5.73
N CYS A 4 1.14 -25.81 -5.53
CA CYS A 4 -0.04 -25.45 -4.76
C CYS A 4 -1.34 -25.56 -5.59
N GLY A 5 -1.25 -25.89 -6.89
CA GLY A 5 -2.38 -26.18 -7.76
C GLY A 5 -3.01 -24.96 -8.44
N VAL A 6 -2.32 -23.81 -8.42
CA VAL A 6 -2.71 -22.63 -9.22
C VAL A 6 -1.65 -22.43 -10.30
N VAL A 7 -2.10 -22.45 -11.55
CA VAL A 7 -1.25 -22.37 -12.75
C VAL A 7 -1.22 -20.92 -13.25
N GLY A 8 -0.09 -20.47 -13.78
CA GLY A 8 0.03 -19.18 -14.48
C GLY A 8 -0.11 -17.89 -13.65
N GLU A 9 -0.24 -18.01 -12.32
CA GLU A 9 -0.44 -16.87 -11.39
C GLU A 9 0.73 -16.70 -10.41
N SER A 10 1.95 -17.06 -10.81
CA SER A 10 3.09 -17.13 -9.89
C SER A 10 3.40 -15.80 -9.20
N THR A 11 3.32 -14.68 -9.91
CA THR A 11 3.58 -13.34 -9.36
C THR A 11 2.51 -12.96 -8.36
N ASN A 12 1.23 -13.08 -8.74
CA ASN A 12 0.10 -12.74 -7.89
C ASN A 12 0.07 -13.58 -6.61
N LEU A 13 0.35 -14.89 -6.71
CA LEU A 13 0.46 -15.76 -5.53
C LEU A 13 1.62 -15.34 -4.64
N THR A 14 2.78 -15.01 -5.22
CA THR A 14 3.98 -14.62 -4.46
C THR A 14 3.74 -13.30 -3.74
N ALA A 15 3.14 -12.34 -4.42
CA ALA A 15 2.71 -11.05 -3.86
C ALA A 15 1.76 -11.23 -2.68
N ALA A 16 0.68 -12.00 -2.88
CA ALA A 16 -0.32 -12.25 -1.86
C ALA A 16 0.24 -13.05 -0.68
N TYR A 17 1.16 -13.99 -0.93
CA TYR A 17 1.86 -14.73 0.14
C TYR A 17 2.78 -13.83 0.97
N LEU A 18 3.55 -12.94 0.32
CA LEU A 18 4.37 -11.95 1.03
C LEU A 18 3.52 -10.93 1.78
N ALA A 19 2.40 -10.50 1.21
CA ALA A 19 1.42 -9.70 1.93
C ALA A 19 0.86 -10.46 3.14
N ALA A 20 0.61 -11.76 3.04
CA ALA A 20 0.20 -12.59 4.18
C ALA A 20 1.27 -12.66 5.29
N VAL A 21 2.55 -12.72 4.93
CA VAL A 21 3.68 -12.65 5.90
C VAL A 21 3.68 -11.32 6.65
N SER A 22 3.33 -10.21 5.97
CA SER A 22 3.33 -8.88 6.56
C SER A 22 2.42 -8.72 7.79
N ARG A 23 1.50 -9.67 8.06
CA ARG A 23 0.70 -9.71 9.31
C ARG A 23 1.56 -9.67 10.59
N LYS A 24 2.81 -10.13 10.50
CA LYS A 24 3.79 -10.12 11.61
C LYS A 24 4.55 -8.79 11.72
N LEU A 25 4.34 -7.84 10.81
CA LEU A 25 4.86 -6.47 10.88
C LEU A 25 3.86 -5.55 11.60
N GLU A 26 4.32 -4.38 12.05
CA GLU A 26 3.47 -3.37 12.69
C GLU A 26 2.41 -2.79 11.75
N LYS A 27 2.74 -2.68 10.46
CA LYS A 27 1.86 -2.14 9.41
C LYS A 27 1.77 -3.12 8.25
N PRO A 28 0.86 -4.12 8.33
CA PRO A 28 0.67 -5.11 7.29
C PRO A 28 0.22 -4.47 5.97
N LEU A 29 0.55 -5.17 4.88
CA LEU A 29 -0.04 -4.93 3.57
C LEU A 29 -1.52 -5.35 3.57
N ALA A 30 -2.29 -4.74 2.68
CA ALA A 30 -3.62 -5.18 2.33
C ALA A 30 -3.64 -5.58 0.85
N VAL A 31 -4.41 -6.61 0.50
CA VAL A 31 -4.54 -7.12 -0.86
C VAL A 31 -6.00 -7.05 -1.27
N LEU A 32 -6.26 -6.55 -2.48
CA LEU A 32 -7.54 -6.62 -3.14
C LEU A 32 -7.36 -7.36 -4.47
N VAL A 33 -7.98 -8.53 -4.60
CA VAL A 33 -8.02 -9.26 -5.87
C VAL A 33 -9.25 -8.81 -6.65
N GLN A 34 -9.02 -8.21 -7.81
CA GLN A 34 -10.05 -7.67 -8.68
C GLN A 34 -10.04 -8.41 -10.01
N SER A 35 -11.19 -8.93 -10.44
CA SER A 35 -11.33 -9.60 -11.73
C SER A 35 -12.79 -9.80 -12.09
N SER A 36 -13.09 -10.27 -13.31
CA SER A 36 -14.43 -10.65 -13.72
C SER A 36 -14.96 -11.86 -12.93
N SER A 37 -16.29 -12.04 -12.89
CA SER A 37 -16.89 -13.19 -12.19
C SER A 37 -16.36 -14.52 -12.77
N ALA A 38 -16.17 -15.53 -11.93
CA ALA A 38 -15.62 -16.85 -12.29
C ALA A 38 -14.17 -16.90 -12.80
N ALA A 39 -13.44 -15.78 -12.87
CA ALA A 39 -12.04 -15.77 -13.29
C ALA A 39 -11.02 -16.38 -12.30
N GLY A 40 -11.46 -16.91 -11.15
CA GLY A 40 -10.57 -17.63 -10.22
C GLY A 40 -10.03 -16.84 -9.03
N LYS A 41 -10.63 -15.70 -8.66
CA LYS A 41 -10.25 -14.91 -7.47
C LYS A 41 -10.25 -15.71 -6.18
N SER A 42 -11.33 -16.46 -5.94
CA SER A 42 -11.47 -17.30 -4.75
C SER A 42 -10.40 -18.37 -4.74
N SER A 43 -10.08 -18.97 -5.89
CA SER A 43 -9.01 -19.95 -6.02
C SER A 43 -7.64 -19.37 -5.65
N LEU A 44 -7.33 -18.15 -6.09
CA LEU A 44 -6.09 -17.45 -5.71
C LEU A 44 -6.06 -17.16 -4.21
N MET A 45 -7.15 -16.62 -3.66
CA MET A 45 -7.28 -16.35 -2.24
C MET A 45 -7.11 -17.62 -1.39
N ASP A 46 -7.85 -18.68 -1.72
CA ASP A 46 -7.80 -19.96 -1.00
C ASP A 46 -6.43 -20.61 -1.13
N ALA A 47 -5.77 -20.52 -2.29
CA ALA A 47 -4.42 -21.05 -2.46
C ALA A 47 -3.41 -20.41 -1.52
N VAL A 48 -3.50 -19.10 -1.29
CA VAL A 48 -2.63 -18.39 -0.35
C VAL A 48 -3.04 -18.68 1.09
N LEU A 49 -4.32 -18.58 1.41
CA LEU A 49 -4.83 -18.82 2.77
C LEU A 49 -4.56 -20.23 3.27
N ASN A 50 -4.56 -21.24 2.39
CA ASN A 50 -4.24 -22.62 2.75
C ASN A 50 -2.79 -22.78 3.21
N LEU A 51 -1.86 -21.94 2.73
CA LEU A 51 -0.46 -21.93 3.18
C LEU A 51 -0.28 -21.25 4.55
N ILE A 52 -1.33 -20.62 5.07
CA ILE A 52 -1.32 -19.93 6.37
C ILE A 52 -2.01 -20.81 7.41
N PRO A 53 -1.48 -20.90 8.64
CA PRO A 53 -2.09 -21.67 9.71
C PRO A 53 -3.56 -21.28 9.95
N PRO A 54 -4.48 -22.24 10.11
CA PRO A 54 -5.90 -21.95 10.32
C PRO A 54 -6.17 -21.04 11.53
N GLU A 55 -5.35 -21.12 12.58
CA GLU A 55 -5.45 -20.28 13.78
C GLU A 55 -5.05 -18.80 13.54
N GLU A 56 -4.34 -18.51 12.45
CA GLU A 56 -3.87 -17.16 12.08
C GLU A 56 -4.67 -16.55 10.92
N ARG A 57 -5.78 -17.17 10.50
CA ARG A 57 -6.67 -16.65 9.46
C ARG A 57 -8.13 -16.69 9.88
N MET A 58 -8.91 -15.73 9.41
CA MET A 58 -10.37 -15.71 9.49
C MET A 58 -10.92 -15.42 8.10
N GLN A 59 -11.84 -16.25 7.64
CA GLN A 59 -12.42 -16.16 6.31
C GLN A 59 -13.94 -16.01 6.44
N TYR A 60 -14.49 -14.97 5.83
CA TYR A 60 -15.92 -14.70 5.78
C TYR A 60 -16.35 -14.57 4.32
N SER A 61 -17.48 -15.18 3.96
CA SER A 61 -18.09 -14.96 2.65
C SER A 61 -18.61 -13.52 2.56
N ALA A 62 -19.41 -13.12 3.55
CA ALA A 62 -19.92 -11.76 3.69
C ALA A 62 -19.90 -11.32 5.17
N MET A 63 -19.79 -10.01 5.39
CA MET A 63 -19.73 -9.41 6.72
C MET A 63 -20.38 -8.02 6.68
N THR A 64 -21.15 -7.69 7.71
CA THR A 64 -21.69 -6.34 7.88
C THR A 64 -20.64 -5.42 8.49
N GLY A 65 -20.69 -4.12 8.19
CA GLY A 65 -19.76 -3.16 8.82
C GLY A 65 -19.86 -3.15 10.34
N GLN A 66 -21.03 -3.43 10.91
CA GLN A 66 -21.23 -3.49 12.35
C GLN A 66 -20.62 -4.74 12.98
N SER A 67 -20.75 -5.92 12.35
CA SER A 67 -20.20 -7.17 12.91
C SER A 67 -18.68 -7.11 13.12
N LEU A 68 -17.98 -6.34 12.29
CA LEU A 68 -16.52 -6.16 12.39
C LEU A 68 -16.10 -5.53 13.73
N PHE A 69 -16.91 -4.65 14.32
CA PHE A 69 -16.62 -4.05 15.62
C PHE A 69 -16.83 -5.02 16.79
N TYR A 70 -17.69 -6.02 16.63
CA TYR A 70 -17.94 -7.06 17.64
C TYR A 70 -16.96 -8.23 17.53
N LEU A 71 -16.15 -8.29 16.46
CA LEU A 71 -15.04 -9.24 16.37
C LEU A 71 -13.98 -9.02 17.45
N GLY A 72 -14.01 -7.94 18.23
CA GLY A 72 -13.02 -7.64 19.27
C GLY A 72 -12.94 -8.69 20.38
N GLU A 73 -13.99 -9.49 20.56
CA GLU A 73 -13.97 -10.69 21.41
C GLU A 73 -13.03 -11.78 20.86
N THR A 74 -12.72 -11.70 19.57
CA THR A 74 -11.82 -12.59 18.83
C THR A 74 -10.50 -11.85 18.56
N ASN A 75 -9.37 -12.37 19.04
CA ASN A 75 -8.08 -11.72 18.81
C ASN A 75 -7.73 -11.71 17.30
N LEU A 76 -7.71 -10.51 16.68
CA LEU A 76 -7.32 -10.31 15.28
C LEU A 76 -5.83 -9.96 15.10
N GLN A 77 -5.09 -9.73 16.20
CA GLN A 77 -3.69 -9.33 16.11
C GLN A 77 -2.85 -10.41 15.42
N HIS A 78 -2.05 -9.98 14.45
CA HIS A 78 -1.20 -10.82 13.62
C HIS A 78 -1.96 -11.89 12.81
N LYS A 79 -3.23 -11.64 12.49
CA LYS A 79 -4.05 -12.53 11.66
C LYS A 79 -4.38 -11.93 10.31
N ILE A 80 -4.85 -12.81 9.43
CA ILE A 80 -5.40 -12.45 8.12
C ILE A 80 -6.93 -12.41 8.24
N LEU A 81 -7.54 -11.31 7.83
CA LEU A 81 -8.98 -11.17 7.66
C LEU A 81 -9.29 -11.23 6.16
N ALA A 82 -9.89 -12.34 5.73
CA ALA A 82 -10.25 -12.59 4.35
C ALA A 82 -11.76 -12.40 4.12
N ILE A 83 -12.12 -11.62 3.10
CA ILE A 83 -13.52 -11.33 2.73
C ILE A 83 -13.70 -11.61 1.24
N ALA A 84 -14.53 -12.61 0.93
CA ALA A 84 -14.66 -13.12 -0.43
C ALA A 84 -15.66 -12.33 -1.31
N GLU A 85 -16.75 -11.82 -0.74
CA GLU A 85 -17.83 -11.24 -1.53
C GLU A 85 -17.83 -9.71 -1.56
N GLU A 86 -18.19 -9.18 -2.73
CA GLU A 86 -18.26 -7.75 -3.03
C GLU A 86 -19.15 -6.98 -2.04
N GLU A 87 -20.33 -7.53 -1.72
CA GLU A 87 -21.28 -6.91 -0.81
C GLU A 87 -20.70 -6.78 0.60
N GLY A 88 -19.89 -7.76 1.04
CA GLY A 88 -19.19 -7.72 2.32
C GLY A 88 -18.15 -6.60 2.38
N VAL A 89 -17.38 -6.40 1.30
CA VAL A 89 -16.41 -5.29 1.22
C VAL A 89 -17.13 -3.95 1.26
N ARG A 90 -18.24 -3.80 0.52
CA ARG A 90 -19.00 -2.53 0.45
C ARG A 90 -19.61 -2.17 1.80
N GLN A 91 -20.24 -3.13 2.48
CA GLN A 91 -20.88 -2.90 3.78
C GLN A 91 -19.87 -2.64 4.91
N ALA A 92 -18.66 -3.20 4.81
CA ALA A 92 -17.61 -3.06 5.81
C ALA A 92 -16.53 -2.02 5.45
N ALA A 93 -16.62 -1.36 4.29
CA ALA A 93 -15.56 -0.50 3.76
C ALA A 93 -15.05 0.53 4.78
N TYR A 94 -15.95 1.21 5.50
CA TYR A 94 -15.58 2.18 6.53
C TYR A 94 -14.75 1.57 7.67
N ALA A 95 -15.18 0.42 8.20
CA ALA A 95 -14.45 -0.26 9.27
C ALA A 95 -13.11 -0.81 8.77
N LEU A 96 -13.05 -1.35 7.54
CA LEU A 96 -11.81 -1.82 6.93
C LEU A 96 -10.79 -0.69 6.73
N LYS A 97 -11.25 0.50 6.33
CA LYS A 97 -10.40 1.70 6.20
C LYS A 97 -9.75 2.08 7.53
N LEU A 98 -10.55 2.18 8.59
CA LEU A 98 -10.06 2.54 9.92
C LEU A 98 -9.08 1.49 10.45
N LEU A 99 -9.37 0.20 10.27
CA LEU A 99 -8.47 -0.87 10.72
C LEU A 99 -7.12 -0.81 9.99
N GLN A 100 -7.13 -0.41 8.71
CA GLN A 100 -5.91 -0.25 7.91
C GLN A 100 -5.11 1.00 8.28
N SER A 101 -5.78 2.13 8.61
CA SER A 101 -5.10 3.39 8.91
C SER A 101 -4.66 3.51 10.36
N ASP A 102 -5.54 3.13 11.29
CA ASP A 102 -5.40 3.43 12.71
C ASP A 102 -4.92 2.19 13.48
N GLY A 103 -5.01 1.00 12.87
CA GLY A 103 -4.57 -0.26 13.46
C GLY A 103 -5.50 -0.78 14.57
N GLU A 104 -6.56 -0.04 14.92
CA GLU A 104 -7.58 -0.45 15.87
C GLU A 104 -8.96 0.08 15.47
N LEU A 105 -10.01 -0.60 15.93
CA LEU A 105 -11.40 -0.15 15.81
C LEU A 105 -12.00 -0.07 17.18
N THR A 106 -12.76 0.98 17.45
CA THR A 106 -13.50 1.13 18.69
C THR A 106 -14.91 1.59 18.40
N ILE A 107 -15.90 0.93 19.00
CA ILE A 107 -17.28 1.39 19.02
C ILE A 107 -17.83 1.35 20.45
N ALA A 108 -18.64 2.33 20.80
CA ALA A 108 -19.47 2.29 21.99
C ALA A 108 -20.88 1.83 21.57
N SER A 109 -21.35 0.73 22.13
CA SER A 109 -22.68 0.18 21.86
C SER A 109 -23.40 -0.16 23.16
N THR A 110 -24.72 -0.10 23.14
CA THR A 110 -25.54 -0.35 24.33
C THR A 110 -25.70 -1.86 24.52
N GLY A 111 -25.08 -2.41 25.54
CA GLY A 111 -25.26 -3.79 25.98
C GLY A 111 -26.23 -3.88 27.16
N LYS A 112 -26.80 -5.06 27.41
CA LYS A 112 -27.45 -5.35 28.69
C LYS A 112 -26.38 -5.85 29.68
N ASP A 113 -26.52 -5.42 30.92
CA ASP A 113 -25.77 -5.99 32.03
C ASP A 113 -26.45 -7.29 32.50
N ASP A 114 -25.70 -8.39 32.55
CA ASP A 114 -26.24 -9.72 32.85
C ASP A 114 -26.71 -9.84 34.30
N ALA A 115 -26.19 -8.98 35.20
CA ALA A 115 -26.55 -8.95 36.60
C ALA A 115 -27.78 -8.06 36.89
N SER A 116 -27.87 -6.87 36.26
CA SER A 116 -28.90 -5.87 36.59
C SER A 116 -29.98 -5.68 35.53
N GLY A 117 -29.82 -6.25 34.33
CA GLY A 117 -30.74 -6.06 33.19
C GLY A 117 -30.75 -4.63 32.62
N ASN A 118 -29.97 -3.71 33.20
CA ASN A 118 -29.88 -2.33 32.77
C ASN A 118 -29.09 -2.21 31.47
N LEU A 119 -29.47 -1.21 30.68
CA LEU A 119 -28.73 -0.82 29.49
C LEU A 119 -27.45 -0.09 29.92
N VAL A 120 -26.30 -0.71 29.67
CA VAL A 120 -24.98 -0.15 29.93
C VAL A 120 -24.23 0.03 28.61
N THR A 121 -23.54 1.14 28.45
CA THR A 121 -22.68 1.34 27.28
C THR A 121 -21.44 0.44 27.43
N LYS A 122 -21.33 -0.57 26.57
CA LYS A 122 -20.15 -1.43 26.44
C LYS A 122 -19.28 -0.89 25.29
N GLN A 123 -17.98 -0.83 25.53
CA GLN A 123 -17.01 -0.45 24.51
C GLN A 123 -16.39 -1.70 23.91
N TYR A 124 -16.52 -1.87 22.59
CA TYR A 124 -15.91 -2.97 21.86
C TYR A 124 -14.69 -2.42 21.13
N THR A 125 -13.54 -3.05 21.36
CA THR A 125 -12.26 -2.66 20.75
C THR A 125 -11.66 -3.84 20.00
N VAL A 126 -11.34 -3.65 18.73
CA VAL A 126 -10.62 -4.60 17.89
C VAL A 126 -9.21 -4.05 17.71
N LYS A 127 -8.20 -4.85 18.04
CA LYS A 127 -6.80 -4.44 17.88
C LYS A 127 -6.14 -5.21 16.74
N GLY A 128 -5.44 -4.48 15.88
CA GLY A 128 -4.47 -5.02 14.95
C GLY A 128 -3.08 -5.15 15.55
N PRO A 129 -2.05 -5.43 14.74
CA PRO A 129 -2.05 -5.39 13.27
C PRO A 129 -2.84 -6.54 12.63
N VAL A 130 -3.58 -6.27 11.55
CA VAL A 130 -4.36 -7.26 10.77
C VAL A 130 -4.02 -7.11 9.29
N MET A 131 -3.74 -8.23 8.61
CA MET A 131 -3.60 -8.24 7.15
C MET A 131 -4.98 -8.44 6.51
N LEU A 132 -5.35 -7.58 5.57
CA LEU A 132 -6.62 -7.67 4.85
C LEU A 132 -6.44 -8.35 3.51
N MET A 133 -7.24 -9.38 3.22
CA MET A 133 -7.30 -10.00 1.90
C MET A 133 -8.74 -9.97 1.39
N LEU A 134 -8.97 -9.16 0.37
CA LEU A 134 -10.30 -8.85 -0.14
C LEU A 134 -10.42 -9.35 -1.57
N THR A 135 -11.58 -9.83 -1.97
CA THR A 135 -11.86 -10.11 -3.38
C THR A 135 -13.11 -9.36 -3.84
N THR A 136 -13.08 -8.83 -5.06
CA THR A 136 -14.18 -8.04 -5.63
C THR A 136 -14.37 -8.31 -7.11
N THR A 137 -15.63 -8.28 -7.55
CA THR A 137 -16.02 -8.23 -8.96
C THR A 137 -16.29 -6.82 -9.45
N ALA A 138 -16.52 -5.87 -8.53
CA ALA A 138 -16.80 -4.48 -8.89
C ALA A 138 -15.55 -3.77 -9.41
N ILE A 139 -15.76 -3.02 -10.49
CA ILE A 139 -14.82 -2.02 -10.97
C ILE A 139 -14.88 -0.77 -10.07
N ASP A 140 -16.07 -0.43 -9.58
CA ASP A 140 -16.34 0.72 -8.71
C ASP A 140 -16.26 0.32 -7.23
N VAL A 141 -15.03 0.14 -6.74
CA VAL A 141 -14.74 0.03 -5.31
C VAL A 141 -14.34 1.40 -4.79
N ASP A 142 -14.62 1.65 -3.51
CA ASP A 142 -14.18 2.87 -2.84
C ASP A 142 -12.69 3.16 -3.12
N GLU A 143 -12.44 4.30 -3.77
CA GLU A 143 -11.12 4.70 -4.27
C GLU A 143 -10.10 4.84 -3.13
N GLU A 144 -10.57 5.19 -1.93
CA GLU A 144 -9.75 5.29 -0.74
C GLU A 144 -9.24 3.92 -0.28
N LEU A 145 -10.08 2.89 -0.35
CA LEU A 145 -9.72 1.51 -0.03
C LEU A 145 -8.81 0.92 -1.11
N LEU A 146 -9.12 1.15 -2.39
CA LEU A 146 -8.27 0.73 -3.52
C LEU A 146 -6.85 1.27 -3.38
N ASN A 147 -6.72 2.57 -3.11
CA ASN A 147 -5.42 3.22 -2.96
C ASN A 147 -4.63 2.74 -1.73
N ARG A 148 -5.25 1.98 -0.82
CA ARG A 148 -4.64 1.39 0.38
C ARG A 148 -4.22 -0.07 0.21
N CYS A 149 -4.77 -0.76 -0.79
CA CYS A 149 -4.44 -2.15 -1.09
C CYS A 149 -3.39 -2.26 -2.21
N LEU A 150 -2.74 -3.42 -2.26
CA LEU A 150 -2.14 -3.96 -3.47
C LEU A 150 -3.29 -4.55 -4.29
N VAL A 151 -3.50 -4.02 -5.50
CA VAL A 151 -4.55 -4.51 -6.39
C VAL A 151 -3.95 -5.58 -7.28
N LEU A 152 -4.47 -6.80 -7.18
CA LEU A 152 -4.05 -7.93 -8.00
C LEU A 152 -5.13 -8.24 -9.02
N THR A 153 -4.77 -8.23 -10.30
CA THR A 153 -5.65 -8.62 -11.41
C THR A 153 -5.34 -10.05 -11.82
N VAL A 154 -6.37 -10.88 -11.96
CA VAL A 154 -6.22 -12.28 -12.39
C VAL A 154 -6.09 -12.34 -13.91
N ASN A 155 -5.29 -13.27 -14.43
CA ASN A 155 -5.10 -13.48 -15.85
C ASN A 155 -6.33 -14.19 -16.45
N GLU A 156 -7.04 -13.49 -17.33
CA GLU A 156 -8.25 -13.97 -18.02
C GLU A 156 -7.98 -14.36 -19.48
N SER A 157 -6.71 -14.51 -19.86
CA SER A 157 -6.34 -14.88 -21.23
C SER A 157 -6.83 -16.29 -21.61
N ARG A 158 -6.94 -16.52 -22.92
CA ARG A 158 -7.33 -17.82 -23.45
C ARG A 158 -6.30 -18.89 -23.11
N GLU A 159 -5.02 -18.56 -23.25
CA GLU A 159 -3.88 -19.42 -22.95
C GLU A 159 -3.90 -19.86 -21.48
N GLN A 160 -4.23 -18.93 -20.58
CA GLN A 160 -4.38 -19.22 -19.16
C GLN A 160 -5.56 -20.16 -18.88
N THR A 161 -6.70 -19.92 -19.56
CA THR A 161 -7.88 -20.80 -19.44
C THR A 161 -7.57 -22.22 -19.93
N GLU A 162 -6.86 -22.35 -21.05
CA GLU A 162 -6.42 -23.64 -21.59
C GLU A 162 -5.47 -24.37 -20.63
N ALA A 163 -4.54 -23.64 -19.99
CA ALA A 163 -3.64 -24.18 -18.97
C ALA A 163 -4.41 -24.67 -17.72
N ILE A 164 -5.42 -23.93 -17.27
CA ILE A 164 -6.30 -24.34 -16.16
C ILE A 164 -7.05 -25.63 -16.51
N HIS A 165 -7.66 -25.71 -17.70
CA HIS A 165 -8.35 -26.93 -18.14
C HIS A 165 -7.41 -28.13 -18.22
N ALA A 166 -6.17 -27.94 -18.68
CA ALA A 166 -5.15 -28.99 -18.71
C ALA A 166 -4.82 -29.48 -17.29
N ALA A 167 -4.62 -28.57 -16.33
CA ALA A 167 -4.35 -28.91 -14.94
C ALA A 167 -5.53 -29.63 -14.26
N GLN A 168 -6.77 -29.20 -14.53
CA GLN A 168 -7.98 -29.86 -14.02
C GLN A 168 -8.11 -31.29 -14.55
N ARG A 169 -7.81 -31.53 -15.83
CA ARG A 169 -7.77 -32.89 -16.41
C ARG A 169 -6.64 -33.72 -15.79
N TYR A 170 -5.45 -33.16 -15.64
CA TYR A 170 -4.33 -33.83 -15.00
C TYR A 170 -4.65 -34.26 -13.56
N ALA A 171 -5.38 -33.44 -12.80
CA ALA A 171 -5.79 -33.77 -11.43
C ALA A 171 -6.72 -35.00 -11.34
N GLN A 172 -7.38 -35.41 -12.43
CA GLN A 172 -8.21 -36.61 -12.48
C GLN A 172 -7.41 -37.89 -12.79
N THR A 173 -6.09 -37.78 -13.01
CA THR A 173 -5.20 -38.92 -13.26
C THR A 173 -4.62 -39.47 -11.94
N LEU A 174 -4.07 -40.68 -11.97
CA LEU A 174 -3.36 -41.25 -10.81
C LEU A 174 -2.15 -40.39 -10.41
N GLU A 175 -1.41 -39.85 -11.39
CA GLU A 175 -0.29 -38.95 -11.17
C GLU A 175 -0.75 -37.64 -10.51
N GLY A 176 -1.89 -37.11 -10.95
CA GLY A 176 -2.55 -35.96 -10.33
C GLY A 176 -2.97 -36.21 -8.88
N LEU A 177 -3.49 -37.41 -8.58
CA LEU A 177 -3.84 -37.82 -7.21
C LEU A 177 -2.59 -37.88 -6.31
N LEU A 178 -1.49 -38.46 -6.81
CA LEU A 178 -0.22 -38.50 -6.08
C LEU A 178 0.34 -37.08 -5.85
N ALA A 179 0.27 -36.20 -6.85
CA ALA A 179 0.65 -34.80 -6.72
C ALA A 179 -0.19 -34.04 -5.67
N SER A 180 -1.47 -34.42 -5.48
CA SER A 180 -2.32 -33.85 -4.42
C SER A 180 -1.82 -34.20 -3.01
N ASN A 181 -1.25 -35.39 -2.82
CA ASN A 181 -0.63 -35.76 -1.55
C ASN A 181 0.62 -34.91 -1.29
N GLU A 182 1.45 -34.69 -2.31
CA GLU A 182 2.61 -33.81 -2.22
C GLU A 182 2.21 -32.36 -1.91
N LYS A 183 1.14 -31.86 -2.54
CA LYS A 183 0.55 -30.55 -2.22
C LYS A 183 0.18 -30.43 -0.73
N SER A 184 -0.38 -31.49 -0.15
CA SER A 184 -0.77 -31.50 1.27
C SER A 184 0.46 -31.42 2.19
N TYR A 185 1.53 -32.12 1.84
CA TYR A 185 2.82 -32.02 2.53
C TYR A 185 3.42 -30.60 2.46
N ILE A 186 3.48 -30.01 1.26
CA ILE A 186 3.97 -28.64 1.06
C ILE A 186 3.14 -27.64 1.85
N THR A 187 1.82 -27.82 1.85
CA THR A 187 0.90 -26.96 2.62
C THR A 187 1.21 -27.00 4.11
N ALA A 188 1.37 -28.20 4.68
CA ALA A 188 1.74 -28.37 6.08
C ALA A 188 3.12 -27.77 6.40
N LEU A 189 4.09 -27.91 5.49
CA LEU A 189 5.42 -27.30 5.61
C LEU A 189 5.31 -25.78 5.70
N HIS A 190 4.57 -25.14 4.79
CA HIS A 190 4.39 -23.68 4.82
C HIS A 190 3.64 -23.22 6.06
N GLN A 191 2.60 -23.93 6.49
CA GLN A 191 1.91 -23.60 7.75
C GLN A 191 2.86 -23.66 8.94
N ASN A 192 3.68 -24.71 9.04
CA ASN A 192 4.66 -24.83 10.12
C ASN A 192 5.73 -23.73 10.05
N ALA A 193 6.26 -23.42 8.86
CA ALA A 193 7.19 -22.32 8.68
C ALA A 193 6.57 -20.98 9.12
N GLN A 194 5.29 -20.74 8.78
CA GLN A 194 4.55 -19.54 9.15
C GLN A 194 4.32 -19.42 10.66
N ARG A 195 4.12 -20.54 11.38
CA ARG A 195 4.04 -20.55 12.86
C ARG A 195 5.35 -20.14 13.53
N LEU A 196 6.48 -20.48 12.92
CA LEU A 196 7.81 -20.15 13.45
C LEU A 196 8.15 -18.67 13.27
N LEU A 197 7.51 -17.95 12.35
CA LEU A 197 7.81 -16.54 12.11
C LEU A 197 7.50 -15.69 13.34
N ARG A 198 8.54 -15.03 13.87
CA ARG A 198 8.40 -14.08 14.97
C ARG A 198 8.10 -12.68 14.40
N PRO A 199 7.31 -11.86 15.11
CA PRO A 199 7.20 -10.43 14.81
C PRO A 199 8.51 -9.75 15.21
N LEU A 200 9.37 -9.48 14.23
CA LEU A 200 10.66 -8.83 14.41
C LEU A 200 10.69 -7.49 13.67
N ASN A 201 11.46 -6.53 14.20
CA ASN A 201 11.69 -5.27 13.50
C ASN A 201 12.58 -5.52 12.28
N VAL A 202 12.25 -4.86 11.18
CA VAL A 202 13.02 -4.94 9.94
C VAL A 202 13.57 -3.56 9.59
N VAL A 203 14.89 -3.44 9.61
CA VAL A 203 15.61 -2.20 9.29
C VAL A 203 16.12 -2.30 7.85
N ASN A 204 15.82 -1.28 7.04
CA ASN A 204 16.35 -1.18 5.69
C ASN A 204 17.53 -0.19 5.64
N PRO A 205 18.79 -0.65 5.63
CA PRO A 205 19.95 0.23 5.56
C PRO A 205 20.05 0.99 4.23
N PHE A 206 19.39 0.49 3.18
CA PHE A 206 19.35 1.08 1.85
C PHE A 206 18.18 2.06 1.65
N ALA A 207 17.33 2.27 2.67
CA ALA A 207 16.12 3.10 2.52
C ALA A 207 16.37 4.50 1.98
N SER A 208 17.50 5.12 2.33
CA SER A 208 17.89 6.45 1.84
C SER A 208 18.27 6.48 0.35
N GLN A 209 18.64 5.32 -0.21
CA GLN A 209 19.00 5.15 -1.61
C GLN A 209 17.78 4.77 -2.47
N LEU A 210 16.69 4.32 -1.84
CA LEU A 210 15.43 4.00 -2.52
C LEU A 210 14.65 5.29 -2.73
N THR A 211 14.99 6.05 -3.76
CA THR A 211 14.22 7.24 -4.12
C THR A 211 12.95 6.85 -4.85
N PHE A 212 11.82 7.44 -4.46
CA PHE A 212 10.57 7.40 -5.20
C PHE A 212 10.23 8.82 -5.65
N MET A 213 9.40 8.93 -6.71
CA MET A 213 8.89 10.22 -7.15
C MET A 213 8.10 10.91 -6.04
N SER A 214 8.46 12.15 -5.74
CA SER A 214 7.97 12.90 -4.58
C SER A 214 6.68 13.68 -4.85
N ASP A 215 6.16 13.61 -6.07
CA ASP A 215 5.44 14.74 -6.64
C ASP A 215 3.92 14.58 -6.62
N LYS A 216 3.44 13.37 -6.29
CA LYS A 216 2.01 13.07 -6.12
C LYS A 216 1.72 12.46 -4.75
N THR A 217 0.55 12.72 -4.19
CA THR A 217 0.12 12.13 -2.91
C THR A 217 -0.03 10.61 -2.98
N ARG A 218 -0.36 10.07 -4.17
CA ARG A 218 -0.43 8.63 -4.45
C ARG A 218 0.90 7.92 -4.25
N THR A 219 2.01 8.50 -4.73
CA THR A 219 3.35 7.88 -4.63
C THR A 219 3.81 7.71 -3.19
N ARG A 220 3.29 8.52 -2.24
CA ARG A 220 3.54 8.31 -0.80
C ARG A 220 2.99 6.99 -0.27
N ARG A 221 1.81 6.59 -0.73
CA ARG A 221 1.16 5.33 -0.31
C ARG A 221 1.85 4.15 -0.99
N ASP A 222 2.08 4.24 -2.29
CA ASP A 222 2.72 3.16 -3.04
C ASP A 222 4.19 2.96 -2.60
N HIS A 223 4.89 4.03 -2.22
CA HIS A 223 6.20 3.95 -1.59
C HIS A 223 6.16 3.15 -0.29
N MET A 224 5.20 3.44 0.60
CA MET A 224 5.05 2.67 1.83
C MET A 224 4.71 1.20 1.56
N LYS A 225 3.85 0.90 0.57
CA LYS A 225 3.56 -0.48 0.16
C LYS A 225 4.83 -1.19 -0.31
N TYR A 226 5.64 -0.54 -1.13
CA TYR A 226 6.91 -1.08 -1.61
C TYR A 226 7.90 -1.33 -0.46
N LEU A 227 8.06 -0.38 0.47
CA LEU A 227 8.92 -0.57 1.64
C LEU A 227 8.43 -1.74 2.52
N THR A 228 7.13 -1.85 2.76
CA THR A 228 6.56 -2.98 3.52
C THR A 228 6.72 -4.30 2.76
N LEU A 229 6.66 -4.30 1.42
CA LEU A 229 6.94 -5.49 0.61
C LEU A 229 8.39 -5.96 0.81
N ILE A 230 9.37 -5.06 0.75
CA ILE A 230 10.77 -5.36 1.06
C ILE A 230 10.90 -5.94 2.48
N GLN A 231 10.25 -5.30 3.46
CA GLN A 231 10.27 -5.78 4.84
C GLN A 231 9.67 -7.18 4.99
N SER A 232 8.62 -7.49 4.23
CA SER A 232 7.95 -8.79 4.26
C SER A 232 8.84 -9.89 3.67
N VAL A 233 9.58 -9.60 2.61
CA VAL A 233 10.60 -10.50 2.06
C VAL A 233 11.70 -10.77 3.09
N ALA A 234 12.21 -9.70 3.72
CA ALA A 234 13.25 -9.83 4.73
C ALA A 234 12.77 -10.64 5.96
N LEU A 235 11.54 -10.41 6.41
CA LEU A 235 10.93 -11.10 7.55
C LEU A 235 10.69 -12.59 7.27
N LEU A 236 10.31 -12.95 6.05
CA LEU A 236 10.18 -14.34 5.64
C LEU A 236 11.51 -15.09 5.78
N HIS A 237 12.62 -14.41 5.50
CA HIS A 237 13.98 -14.94 5.63
C HIS A 237 14.61 -14.70 7.00
N GLN A 238 13.84 -14.39 8.05
CA GLN A 238 14.40 -14.01 9.37
C GLN A 238 15.36 -15.05 9.98
N TYR A 239 15.13 -16.34 9.74
CA TYR A 239 15.98 -17.43 10.25
C TYR A 239 17.23 -17.71 9.40
N GLN A 240 17.37 -17.01 8.27
CA GLN A 240 18.55 -17.05 7.41
C GLN A 240 19.45 -15.81 7.65
N ARG A 241 19.16 -15.03 8.70
CA ARG A 241 19.82 -13.76 9.00
C ARG A 241 20.31 -13.72 10.43
N GLU A 242 21.31 -12.87 10.64
CA GLU A 242 21.72 -12.49 11.98
C GLU A 242 20.66 -11.56 12.60
N VAL A 243 20.15 -11.93 13.78
CA VAL A 243 19.29 -11.06 14.59
C VAL A 243 20.15 -10.13 15.41
N LYS A 244 20.14 -8.84 15.08
CA LYS A 244 20.90 -7.80 15.77
C LYS A 244 20.11 -7.24 16.94
N ARG A 245 20.84 -6.74 17.94
CA ARG A 245 20.26 -6.14 19.15
C ARG A 245 20.88 -4.77 19.39
N VAL A 246 20.04 -3.77 19.66
CA VAL A 246 20.49 -2.44 20.05
C VAL A 246 19.79 -2.01 21.33
N ALA A 247 20.56 -1.49 22.28
CA ALA A 247 20.01 -0.87 23.49
C ALA A 247 19.71 0.60 23.21
N HIS A 248 18.43 0.99 23.30
CA HIS A 248 18.01 2.38 23.19
C HIS A 248 17.11 2.74 24.36
N ARG A 249 17.48 3.78 25.12
CA ARG A 249 16.72 4.25 26.30
C ARG A 249 16.39 3.14 27.32
N GLY A 250 17.31 2.19 27.52
CA GLY A 250 17.14 1.08 28.46
C GLY A 250 16.26 -0.07 27.95
N GLN A 251 15.78 -0.02 26.70
CA GLN A 251 15.08 -1.12 26.05
C GLN A 251 15.99 -1.80 25.01
N ILE A 252 15.92 -3.12 24.93
CA ILE A 252 16.61 -3.91 23.90
C ILE A 252 15.66 -4.07 22.72
N VAL A 253 16.06 -3.56 21.56
CA VAL A 253 15.32 -3.71 20.31
C VAL A 253 16.04 -4.76 19.47
N GLU A 254 15.33 -5.86 19.17
CA GLU A 254 15.80 -6.87 18.22
C GLU A 254 15.35 -6.50 16.81
N TYR A 255 16.24 -6.64 15.84
CA TYR A 255 15.95 -6.35 14.44
C TYR A 255 16.78 -7.21 13.48
N ILE A 256 16.29 -7.35 12.26
CA ILE A 256 17.02 -7.90 11.12
C ILE A 256 17.22 -6.80 10.08
N GLU A 257 18.27 -6.94 9.26
CA GLU A 257 18.55 -5.99 8.18
C GLU A 257 18.10 -6.54 6.84
N VAL A 258 17.57 -5.65 6.00
CA VAL A 258 17.26 -5.91 4.58
C VAL A 258 18.57 -6.10 3.81
N THR A 259 18.57 -7.05 2.89
CA THR A 259 19.65 -7.31 1.93
C THR A 259 19.30 -6.77 0.55
N ARG A 260 20.28 -6.65 -0.33
CA ARG A 260 20.06 -6.22 -1.73
C ARG A 260 19.19 -7.21 -2.51
N GLU A 261 19.31 -8.50 -2.22
CA GLU A 261 18.50 -9.55 -2.86
C GLU A 261 17.01 -9.39 -2.54
N ASP A 262 16.66 -8.94 -1.33
CA ASP A 262 15.27 -8.64 -0.96
C ASP A 262 14.70 -7.50 -1.79
N ILE A 263 15.52 -6.47 -2.01
CA ILE A 263 15.15 -5.30 -2.81
C ILE A 263 14.98 -5.71 -4.27
N ALA A 264 15.88 -6.54 -4.81
CA ALA A 264 15.77 -7.06 -6.17
C ALA A 264 14.50 -7.92 -6.35
N LEU A 265 14.15 -8.76 -5.38
CA LEU A 265 12.91 -9.52 -5.41
C LEU A 265 11.68 -8.60 -5.32
N ALA A 266 11.70 -7.62 -4.42
CA ALA A 266 10.63 -6.65 -4.28
C ALA A 266 10.48 -5.76 -5.52
N ASN A 267 11.57 -5.39 -6.21
CA ASN A 267 11.55 -4.63 -7.46
C ASN A 267 10.79 -5.40 -8.53
N ARG A 268 11.17 -6.66 -8.78
CA ARG A 268 10.49 -7.51 -9.78
C ARG A 268 8.98 -7.58 -9.54
N LEU A 269 8.58 -7.85 -8.30
CA LEU A 269 7.16 -7.90 -7.93
C LEU A 269 6.48 -6.53 -8.06
N ALA A 270 7.14 -5.45 -7.63
CA ALA A 270 6.58 -4.10 -7.68
C ALA A 270 6.37 -3.61 -9.12
N HIS A 271 7.26 -3.93 -10.07
CA HIS A 271 7.03 -3.62 -11.48
C HIS A 271 5.73 -4.26 -11.98
N GLU A 272 5.47 -5.52 -11.61
CA GLU A 272 4.28 -6.24 -12.06
C GLU A 272 2.98 -5.83 -11.34
N ILE A 273 3.05 -5.48 -10.05
CA ILE A 273 1.85 -5.25 -9.20
C ILE A 273 1.51 -3.77 -9.03
N LEU A 274 2.53 -2.92 -8.94
CA LEU A 274 2.38 -1.48 -8.73
C LEU A 274 2.66 -0.69 -10.02
N GLY A 275 3.37 -1.29 -10.97
CA GLY A 275 3.62 -0.69 -12.27
C GLY A 275 2.35 -0.56 -13.09
N ARG A 276 2.35 0.41 -14.00
CA ARG A 276 1.30 0.50 -15.02
C ARG A 276 1.77 -0.24 -16.25
N THR A 277 0.88 -0.99 -16.88
CA THR A 277 1.20 -1.70 -18.14
C THR A 277 1.30 -0.71 -19.28
N LEU A 278 2.31 -0.87 -20.14
CA LEU A 278 2.43 -0.05 -21.35
C LEU A 278 1.28 -0.33 -22.34
N ASP A 279 0.57 -1.46 -22.21
CA ASP A 279 -0.57 -1.87 -23.06
C ASP A 279 -1.83 -1.01 -22.92
N GLU A 280 -1.99 -0.32 -21.79
CA GLU A 280 -3.09 0.65 -21.64
C GLU A 280 -2.81 1.96 -22.42
N MET A 281 -1.61 2.13 -22.99
CA MET A 281 -1.26 3.31 -23.76
C MET A 281 -1.72 3.21 -25.22
N PRO A 282 -2.37 4.27 -25.75
CA PRO A 282 -2.59 4.39 -27.18
C PRO A 282 -1.27 4.26 -27.96
N PRO A 283 -1.23 3.57 -29.12
CA PRO A 283 0.01 3.31 -29.86
C PRO A 283 0.85 4.55 -30.15
N GLN A 284 0.19 5.68 -30.45
CA GLN A 284 0.85 6.97 -30.66
C GLN A 284 1.44 7.56 -29.38
N THR A 285 0.78 7.37 -28.23
CA THR A 285 1.33 7.78 -26.92
C THR A 285 2.58 6.96 -26.59
N ARG A 286 2.56 5.64 -26.84
CA ARG A 286 3.72 4.75 -26.66
C ARG A 286 4.88 5.16 -27.55
N LYS A 287 4.63 5.40 -28.85
CA LYS A 287 5.63 5.89 -29.79
C LYS A 287 6.26 7.21 -29.33
N LEU A 288 5.46 8.15 -28.82
CA LEU A 288 5.97 9.40 -28.28
C LEU A 288 6.87 9.17 -27.05
N LEU A 289 6.49 8.27 -26.13
CA LEU A 289 7.31 7.94 -24.97
C LEU A 289 8.68 7.39 -25.38
N GLN A 290 8.72 6.45 -26.34
CA GLN A 290 9.96 5.89 -26.87
C GLN A 290 10.86 6.97 -27.49
N LEU A 291 10.26 7.89 -28.27
CA LEU A 291 11.00 9.00 -28.88
C LEU A 291 11.55 9.98 -27.84
N ILE A 292 10.77 10.30 -26.79
CA ILE A 292 11.27 11.12 -25.67
C ILE A 292 12.43 10.41 -24.97
N GLN A 293 12.30 9.10 -24.73
CA GLN A 293 13.34 8.30 -24.07
C GLN A 293 14.63 8.27 -24.88
N GLN A 294 14.53 8.06 -26.19
CA GLN A 294 15.68 8.12 -27.10
C GLN A 294 16.33 9.50 -27.06
N TRP A 295 15.54 10.57 -27.18
CA TRP A 295 16.06 11.94 -27.17
C TRP A 295 16.75 12.31 -25.86
N VAL A 296 16.21 11.89 -24.71
CA VAL A 296 16.85 12.09 -23.40
C VAL A 296 18.16 11.30 -23.30
N ARG A 297 18.19 10.04 -23.77
CA ARG A 297 19.43 9.24 -23.79
C ARG A 297 20.51 9.87 -24.68
N GLU A 298 20.13 10.38 -25.84
CA GLU A 298 21.05 11.06 -26.78
C GLU A 298 21.57 12.39 -26.24
N SER A 299 20.86 13.04 -25.30
CA SER A 299 21.30 14.31 -24.70
C SER A 299 22.56 14.20 -23.83
N GLY A 300 22.90 12.98 -23.37
CA GLY A 300 24.04 12.72 -22.47
C GLY A 300 23.87 13.26 -21.05
N GLN A 301 22.74 13.90 -20.73
CA GLN A 301 22.42 14.36 -19.38
C GLN A 301 21.75 13.24 -18.57
N PRO A 302 21.97 13.18 -17.24
CA PRO A 302 21.23 12.26 -16.40
C PRO A 302 19.73 12.61 -16.46
N ARG A 303 18.88 11.58 -16.51
CA ARG A 303 17.46 11.67 -16.85
C ARG A 303 16.70 12.68 -15.97
N ASP A 304 17.00 12.70 -14.68
CA ASP A 304 16.44 13.56 -13.64
C ASP A 304 16.87 15.04 -13.79
N ALA A 305 17.99 15.33 -14.46
CA ALA A 305 18.44 16.69 -14.73
C ALA A 305 17.85 17.27 -16.03
N MET A 306 17.38 16.42 -16.95
CA MET A 306 16.93 16.83 -18.28
C MET A 306 15.48 17.34 -18.25
N LEU A 307 15.33 18.65 -18.10
CA LEU A 307 14.04 19.34 -18.22
C LEU A 307 13.85 19.92 -19.61
N PHE A 308 12.75 19.56 -20.27
CA PHE A 308 12.44 20.01 -21.63
C PHE A 308 11.05 20.65 -21.72
N THR A 309 10.91 21.63 -22.60
CA THR A 309 9.61 22.26 -22.90
C THR A 309 8.93 21.53 -24.07
N ARG A 310 7.61 21.69 -24.19
CA ARG A 310 6.86 21.18 -25.36
C ARG A 310 7.43 21.68 -26.68
N LYS A 311 7.94 22.92 -26.72
CA LYS A 311 8.57 23.51 -27.91
C LYS A 311 9.85 22.75 -28.29
N GLN A 312 10.75 22.55 -27.32
CA GLN A 312 12.00 21.80 -27.56
C GLN A 312 11.71 20.37 -28.01
N LEU A 313 10.75 19.70 -27.36
CA LEU A 313 10.33 18.37 -27.77
C LEU A 313 9.79 18.37 -29.20
N ARG A 314 8.94 19.34 -29.55
CA ARG A 314 8.41 19.48 -30.91
C ARG A 314 9.51 19.57 -31.96
N ASP A 315 10.52 20.38 -31.69
CA ASP A 315 11.65 20.58 -32.61
C ASP A 315 12.50 19.29 -32.74
N ALA A 316 12.54 18.45 -31.70
CA ALA A 316 13.25 17.17 -31.69
C ALA A 316 12.48 16.03 -32.38
N VAL A 317 11.21 15.81 -32.04
CA VAL A 317 10.43 14.65 -32.54
C VAL A 317 9.59 14.94 -33.78
N GLN A 318 9.48 16.19 -34.23
CA GLN A 318 8.74 16.59 -35.44
C GLN A 318 7.24 16.22 -35.43
N TRP A 319 6.60 16.27 -34.24
CA TRP A 319 5.15 16.04 -34.08
C TRP A 319 4.36 17.36 -34.06
N GLY A 320 3.07 17.32 -34.41
CA GLY A 320 2.22 18.50 -34.34
C GLY A 320 1.98 18.98 -32.89
N ASP A 321 1.82 20.30 -32.67
CA ASP A 321 1.62 20.86 -31.31
C ASP A 321 0.36 20.31 -30.61
N THR A 322 -0.72 20.10 -31.35
CA THR A 322 -1.96 19.51 -30.84
C THR A 322 -1.76 18.06 -30.39
N GLN A 323 -1.03 17.26 -31.18
CA GLN A 323 -0.71 15.87 -30.84
C GLN A 323 0.16 15.83 -29.58
N LEU A 324 1.23 16.63 -29.53
CA LEU A 324 2.08 16.72 -28.35
C LEU A 324 1.30 17.15 -27.11
N LYS A 325 0.41 18.14 -27.22
CA LYS A 325 -0.42 18.56 -26.08
C LYS A 325 -1.27 17.41 -25.53
N ILE A 326 -1.92 16.63 -26.40
CA ILE A 326 -2.77 15.50 -26.00
C ILE A 326 -1.92 14.37 -25.41
N HIS A 327 -0.88 13.94 -26.10
CA HIS A 327 -0.09 12.78 -25.68
C HIS A 327 0.80 13.09 -24.47
N LEU A 328 1.35 14.30 -24.34
CA LEU A 328 2.04 14.72 -23.11
C LEU A 328 1.09 14.75 -21.92
N ALA A 329 -0.15 15.24 -22.08
CA ALA A 329 -1.14 15.21 -21.02
C ALA A 329 -1.43 13.77 -20.55
N ARG A 330 -1.59 12.84 -21.50
CA ARG A 330 -1.74 11.40 -21.20
C ARG A 330 -0.52 10.83 -20.50
N LEU A 331 0.69 11.12 -20.95
CA LEU A 331 1.93 10.63 -20.31
C LEU A 331 2.09 11.17 -18.88
N VAL A 332 1.64 12.38 -18.60
CA VAL A 332 1.62 12.98 -17.25
C VAL A 332 0.56 12.34 -16.36
N GLU A 333 -0.63 12.08 -16.92
CA GLU A 333 -1.71 11.34 -16.25
C GLU A 333 -1.28 9.90 -15.91
N MET A 334 -0.52 9.28 -16.83
CA MET A 334 0.07 7.95 -16.70
C MET A 334 1.37 7.91 -15.88
N GLU A 335 1.86 9.07 -15.39
CA GLU A 335 3.07 9.19 -14.53
C GLU A 335 4.40 8.84 -15.20
N TYR A 336 4.43 8.78 -16.53
CA TYR A 336 5.67 8.63 -17.31
C TYR A 336 6.42 9.95 -17.50
N LEU A 337 5.76 11.09 -17.29
CA LEU A 337 6.34 12.43 -17.31
C LEU A 337 5.93 13.24 -16.07
N LEU A 338 6.86 14.01 -15.53
CA LEU A 338 6.59 15.02 -14.50
C LEU A 338 6.42 16.39 -15.13
N VAL A 339 5.53 17.21 -14.60
CA VAL A 339 5.35 18.60 -15.03
C VAL A 339 5.86 19.56 -13.96
N HIS A 340 6.83 20.37 -14.34
CA HIS A 340 7.35 21.47 -13.54
C HIS A 340 6.82 22.80 -14.05
N ARG A 341 6.35 23.65 -13.15
CA ARG A 341 5.97 25.03 -13.49
C ARG A 341 7.13 25.97 -13.19
N ARG A 342 7.74 26.53 -14.23
CA ARG A 342 8.77 27.58 -14.12
C ARG A 342 8.19 28.91 -14.60
N GLY A 343 7.57 29.65 -13.69
CA GLY A 343 6.87 30.90 -14.00
C GLY A 343 5.62 30.68 -14.85
N LEU A 344 5.66 31.18 -16.09
CA LEU A 344 4.59 31.04 -17.10
C LEU A 344 4.78 29.81 -18.01
N THR A 345 5.90 29.09 -17.88
CA THR A 345 6.26 27.98 -18.78
C THR A 345 6.13 26.64 -18.06
N TYR A 346 5.65 25.64 -18.79
CA TYR A 346 5.65 24.24 -18.36
C TYR A 346 6.88 23.54 -18.91
N CYS A 347 7.66 22.92 -18.02
CA CYS A 347 8.74 22.00 -18.35
C CYS A 347 8.31 20.58 -17.97
N TYR A 348 8.82 19.62 -18.72
CA TYR A 348 8.58 18.21 -18.54
C TYR A 348 9.89 17.52 -18.17
N GLU A 349 9.80 16.51 -17.31
CA GLU A 349 10.90 15.61 -16.93
C GLU A 349 10.49 14.18 -17.31
N LEU A 350 11.43 13.40 -17.85
CA LEU A 350 11.18 11.99 -18.15
C LEU A 350 11.33 11.14 -16.90
N LEU A 351 10.26 10.45 -16.51
CA LEU A 351 10.24 9.61 -15.32
C LEU A 351 10.48 8.13 -15.63
N PHE A 352 10.12 7.70 -16.83
CA PHE A 352 10.21 6.31 -17.26
C PHE A 352 11.66 5.79 -17.37
N ASP A 353 12.02 4.75 -16.59
CA ASP A 353 13.27 3.98 -16.69
C ASP A 353 13.16 2.70 -17.50
N GLY A 354 11.94 2.20 -17.70
CA GLY A 354 11.71 0.89 -18.29
C GLY A 354 12.19 0.82 -19.73
N ASP A 355 12.28 -0.39 -20.27
CA ASP A 355 12.49 -0.56 -21.69
C ASP A 355 11.20 -0.21 -22.44
N GLY A 356 11.24 0.82 -23.29
CA GLY A 356 10.07 1.26 -24.06
C GLY A 356 9.57 0.22 -25.06
N SER A 357 10.36 -0.83 -25.36
CA SER A 357 9.96 -2.00 -26.16
C SER A 357 9.37 -3.16 -25.37
N ALA A 358 9.48 -3.17 -24.04
CA ALA A 358 8.94 -4.25 -23.22
C ALA A 358 7.46 -3.99 -22.93
N ASP A 359 6.58 -4.92 -23.30
CA ASP A 359 5.12 -4.81 -23.06
C ASP A 359 4.73 -5.01 -21.57
N GLY A 360 5.70 -5.17 -20.67
CA GLY A 360 5.49 -5.42 -19.24
C GLY A 360 5.05 -4.19 -18.44
N ALA A 361 4.40 -4.44 -17.30
CA ALA A 361 4.14 -3.39 -16.30
C ALA A 361 5.45 -2.89 -15.69
N HIS A 362 5.55 -1.57 -15.52
CA HIS A 362 6.78 -0.95 -15.02
C HIS A 362 6.48 0.17 -14.02
N LEU A 363 7.05 0.06 -12.82
CA LEU A 363 7.02 1.13 -11.83
C LEU A 363 8.25 2.03 -12.00
N CYS A 364 8.00 3.31 -12.27
CA CYS A 364 9.08 4.26 -12.53
C CYS A 364 9.85 4.64 -11.26
N GLY A 365 11.17 4.79 -11.38
CA GLY A 365 12.02 5.29 -10.30
C GLY A 365 12.44 4.25 -9.27
N LEU A 366 12.22 2.96 -9.51
CA LEU A 366 12.84 1.91 -8.70
C LEU A 366 14.34 1.90 -8.97
N ILE A 367 15.14 2.22 -7.95
CA ILE A 367 16.60 2.14 -8.02
C ILE A 367 17.02 0.70 -7.75
N ASP A 368 17.75 0.10 -8.69
CA ASP A 368 18.58 -1.06 -8.40
C ASP A 368 19.77 -0.57 -7.58
N VAL A 369 19.93 -1.09 -6.37
CA VAL A 369 21.01 -0.66 -5.49
C VAL A 369 22.34 -1.22 -6.05
N PRO A 370 23.22 -0.40 -6.66
CA PRO A 370 24.43 -0.90 -7.31
C PRO A 370 25.40 -1.49 -6.28
N GLU A 371 26.20 -2.49 -6.67
CA GLU A 371 27.12 -3.24 -5.77
C GLU A 371 28.11 -2.39 -4.95
N ALA A 372 28.25 -1.09 -5.25
CA ALA A 372 29.17 -0.20 -4.54
C ALA A 372 29.00 -0.28 -3.01
N ASP A 373 30.16 -0.42 -2.34
CA ASP A 373 30.28 -0.71 -0.91
C ASP A 373 29.45 0.23 -0.04
N TYR A 374 28.45 -0.34 0.62
CA TYR A 374 27.77 0.33 1.72
C TYR A 374 28.75 0.38 2.89
N TYR A 375 29.32 1.55 3.15
CA TYR A 375 30.01 1.83 4.41
C TYR A 375 28.94 2.03 5.49
N PRO A 376 28.80 1.13 6.47
CA PRO A 376 27.89 1.36 7.59
C PRO A 376 28.39 2.61 8.32
N ALA A 377 27.70 3.72 8.16
CA ALA A 377 27.91 4.89 9.00
C ALA A 377 27.72 4.43 10.44
N ARG A 378 28.81 4.45 11.22
CA ARG A 378 28.85 4.07 12.64
C ARG A 378 27.89 4.95 13.43
N SER A 379 26.63 4.56 13.53
CA SER A 379 25.69 5.06 14.52
C SER A 379 26.01 4.41 15.87
N GLY A 380 26.92 5.06 16.60
CA GLY A 380 26.95 5.00 18.06
C GLY A 380 27.97 4.07 18.70
N VAL A 381 29.18 4.58 18.95
CA VAL A 381 29.87 4.41 20.24
C VAL A 381 30.64 5.69 20.53
N ALA A 382 30.05 6.60 21.29
CA ALA A 382 30.84 7.60 22.02
C ALA A 382 31.58 6.84 23.13
N ALA A 383 32.79 6.38 22.83
CA ALA A 383 33.65 5.74 23.80
C ALA A 383 33.94 6.73 24.94
N SER A 384 33.64 6.27 26.15
CA SER A 384 34.06 6.80 27.44
C SER A 384 35.47 7.41 27.38
N ARG A 385 35.55 8.74 27.46
CA ARG A 385 36.82 9.42 27.76
C ARG A 385 36.99 9.46 29.26
N SER A 386 37.87 8.59 29.75
CA SER A 386 38.41 8.60 31.10
C SER A 386 39.10 9.93 31.41
N VAL A 387 38.90 10.40 32.64
CA VAL A 387 39.63 11.50 33.26
C VAL A 387 41.07 11.06 33.59
N ALA A 388 42.05 11.93 33.32
CA ALA A 388 43.11 12.39 34.24
C ALA A 388 44.39 12.78 33.48
N GLY A 389 44.96 13.95 33.82
CA GLY A 389 46.33 14.30 33.44
C GLY A 389 46.56 15.79 33.16
N ARG A 390 46.60 16.61 34.21
CA ARG A 390 47.45 17.83 34.20
C ARG A 390 48.90 17.38 34.44
N PRO A 391 49.90 18.05 33.85
CA PRO A 391 50.55 19.13 34.60
C PRO A 391 50.88 20.40 33.78
N ARG A 392 51.21 21.43 34.55
CA ARG A 392 51.55 22.82 34.22
C ARG A 392 52.87 22.99 33.44
N SER A 393 52.95 24.05 32.63
CA SER A 393 53.96 25.16 32.65
C SER A 393 53.84 25.95 31.33
N ALA A 394 53.38 27.20 31.30
CA ALA A 394 54.04 28.47 31.64
C ALA A 394 54.57 29.21 30.39
N VAL A 395 54.41 30.55 30.43
CA VAL A 395 55.08 31.61 29.64
C VAL A 395 54.37 32.17 28.38
N SER A 396 53.66 33.28 28.61
CA SER A 396 53.77 34.61 27.97
C SER A 396 53.90 34.74 26.44
N ARG A 397 52.92 35.42 25.80
CA ARG A 397 53.11 36.83 25.38
C ARG A 397 51.83 37.48 24.84
N VAL A 398 51.72 38.75 25.23
CA VAL A 398 50.74 39.78 24.92
C VAL A 398 50.79 40.19 23.45
N ARG A 399 49.63 40.43 22.81
CA ARG A 399 49.43 41.66 22.01
C ARG A 399 47.97 42.04 21.85
N THR A 400 47.75 43.32 22.12
CA THR A 400 46.52 44.08 22.28
C THR A 400 45.81 44.41 20.96
N THR A 401 44.50 44.63 21.08
CA THR A 401 43.59 45.26 20.12
C THR A 401 43.95 46.74 19.86
N PRO A 402 43.20 47.42 18.95
CA PRO A 402 42.19 48.32 19.50
C PRO A 402 40.82 48.30 18.80
N ARG A 403 39.83 48.60 19.65
CA ARG A 403 38.44 48.99 19.40
C ARG A 403 38.28 50.06 18.30
N GLN A 404 37.12 50.03 17.65
CA GLN A 404 36.21 51.18 17.66
C GLN A 404 34.75 50.74 17.72
N ALA A 405 34.05 51.31 18.70
CA ALA A 405 32.62 51.21 18.90
C ALA A 405 31.97 52.50 18.40
N ARG A 406 30.75 52.42 17.87
CA ARG A 406 29.74 53.46 18.04
C ARG A 406 28.35 52.84 18.17
N ALA A 407 27.75 53.14 19.31
CA ALA A 407 26.36 52.91 19.66
C ALA A 407 25.49 54.11 19.24
N GLY A 408 24.16 53.92 19.26
CA GLY A 408 23.15 54.98 19.22
C GLY A 408 21.96 54.57 18.34
N ALA A 409 20.96 53.86 18.87
CA ALA A 409 19.79 54.39 19.61
C ALA A 409 18.62 54.76 18.68
N GLY A 410 17.40 54.32 19.02
CA GLY A 410 16.18 54.85 18.42
C GLY A 410 14.97 53.93 18.45
N GLN A 411 14.28 53.87 19.58
CA GLN A 411 12.96 53.26 19.81
C GLN A 411 11.87 53.76 18.85
N ARG A 412 10.86 52.92 18.57
CA ARG A 412 9.45 53.37 18.57
C ARG A 412 8.48 52.21 18.83
N GLN A 413 7.94 52.21 20.05
CA GLN A 413 6.67 51.57 20.42
C GLN A 413 5.51 52.28 19.70
N LYS A 414 4.51 51.52 19.25
CA LYS A 414 3.10 51.97 19.25
C LYS A 414 2.19 50.83 19.71
N ARG A 415 1.56 51.04 20.87
CA ARG A 415 0.36 50.37 21.36
C ARG A 415 -0.87 51.09 20.80
N SER A 416 -1.86 50.31 20.35
CA SER A 416 -3.31 50.61 20.37
C SER A 416 -4.00 49.41 19.70
N GLY A 417 -5.09 48.82 20.15
CA GLY A 417 -6.03 49.06 21.23
C GLY A 417 -7.09 47.96 21.12
N GLN A 418 -7.63 47.53 22.26
CA GLN A 418 -8.70 46.53 22.35
C GLN A 418 -9.99 47.01 21.66
N ARG A 419 -10.71 46.10 21.00
CA ARG A 419 -12.19 46.14 20.97
C ARG A 419 -12.76 44.73 20.83
N LYS A 420 -13.39 44.28 21.93
CA LYS A 420 -14.33 43.16 21.97
C LYS A 420 -15.55 43.49 21.09
N LYS A 421 -15.96 42.57 20.22
CA LYS A 421 -17.36 42.43 19.79
C LYS A 421 -17.73 40.95 19.67
N ARG A 422 -18.72 40.56 20.47
CA ARG A 422 -19.57 39.37 20.30
C ARG A 422 -20.41 39.53 19.02
N CYS A 423 -20.60 38.44 18.28
CA CYS A 423 -21.82 38.08 17.55
C CYS A 423 -21.58 36.66 16.99
N SER A 424 -22.21 35.63 17.56
CA SER A 424 -23.57 35.13 17.29
C SER A 424 -23.59 34.09 16.18
N ARG A 425 -23.92 32.87 16.61
CA ARG A 425 -24.29 31.69 15.83
C ARG A 425 -25.22 32.04 14.66
N GLN A 426 -24.89 31.56 13.46
CA GLN A 426 -25.89 31.31 12.43
C GLN A 426 -25.63 29.94 11.82
N ALA A 427 -26.54 29.03 12.15
CA ALA A 427 -26.67 27.70 11.59
C ALA A 427 -27.12 27.79 10.14
N TRP A 428 -26.46 27.06 9.24
CA TRP A 428 -26.97 26.82 7.89
C TRP A 428 -28.07 25.75 7.96
N LYS A 429 -29.30 26.20 7.69
CA LYS A 429 -30.48 25.34 7.52
C LYS A 429 -30.43 24.70 6.13
N THR A 430 -30.42 23.37 6.11
CA THR A 430 -30.81 22.52 4.97
C THR A 430 -32.29 22.75 4.60
N PRO A 431 -32.65 22.85 3.31
CA PRO A 431 -34.06 22.92 2.92
C PRO A 431 -34.70 21.52 2.99
N ARG A 432 -35.80 21.42 3.75
CA ARG A 432 -36.74 20.28 3.76
C ARG A 432 -37.60 20.33 2.50
N VAL A 433 -37.62 19.25 1.74
CA VAL A 433 -38.62 18.97 0.71
C VAL A 433 -39.86 18.41 1.41
N ILE A 434 -41.00 19.11 1.27
CA ILE A 434 -42.31 18.65 1.76
C ILE A 434 -43.13 18.13 0.57
N ILE A 435 -43.70 16.96 0.81
CA ILE A 435 -44.58 16.14 -0.04
C ILE A 435 -45.92 16.87 -0.29
N ILE A 436 -46.40 16.86 -1.54
CA ILE A 436 -47.81 17.13 -1.87
C ILE A 436 -48.44 15.81 -2.30
N ALA A 437 -49.39 15.33 -1.50
CA ALA A 437 -50.25 14.19 -1.80
C ALA A 437 -51.61 14.72 -2.32
N THR A 438 -52.08 14.19 -3.44
CA THR A 438 -53.48 14.34 -3.88
C THR A 438 -54.22 13.01 -3.71
N ARG A 439 -55.41 13.12 -3.11
CA ARG A 439 -56.34 12.05 -2.72
C ARG A 439 -57.53 12.04 -3.69
N THR A 440 -57.87 10.89 -4.26
CA THR A 440 -59.21 10.43 -4.68
C THR A 440 -59.07 8.92 -4.97
N GLY A 441 -59.90 7.96 -4.57
CA GLY A 441 -61.12 7.90 -3.79
C GLY A 441 -61.79 6.53 -4.03
N LYS A 442 -62.19 5.85 -2.94
CA LYS A 442 -63.26 4.83 -2.77
C LYS A 442 -63.09 3.34 -3.21
N ALA A 443 -63.26 2.50 -2.18
CA ALA A 443 -63.51 1.06 -1.98
C ALA A 443 -64.78 0.50 -2.72
N PRO A 444 -65.25 -0.79 -2.59
CA PRO A 444 -65.03 -1.80 -1.52
C PRO A 444 -64.91 -3.30 -2.00
N PRO A 445 -64.90 -4.32 -1.08
CA PRO A 445 -64.25 -5.62 -1.28
C PRO A 445 -65.21 -6.82 -1.46
N HIS A 446 -64.68 -7.98 -1.89
CA HIS A 446 -65.36 -9.28 -1.74
C HIS A 446 -64.40 -10.47 -1.53
N ASN A 447 -64.66 -11.17 -0.42
CA ASN A 447 -64.66 -12.61 -0.13
C ASN A 447 -63.47 -13.55 -0.45
N ALA A 448 -62.87 -14.01 0.65
CA ALA A 448 -62.64 -15.39 1.09
C ALA A 448 -62.84 -16.57 0.10
N MET A 449 -61.79 -17.40 -0.02
CA MET A 449 -61.94 -18.86 -0.17
C MET A 449 -60.64 -19.59 0.21
N THR A 450 -60.69 -20.41 1.25
CA THR A 450 -59.74 -21.50 1.59
C THR A 450 -60.31 -22.85 1.10
N PRO A 451 -59.61 -23.99 1.27
CA PRO A 451 -58.68 -24.69 0.38
C PRO A 451 -59.35 -25.94 -0.27
N PRO A 452 -58.58 -26.91 -0.79
CA PRO A 452 -58.46 -28.12 0.02
C PRO A 452 -57.08 -28.79 -0.03
N GLY A 453 -56.77 -29.55 1.01
CA GLY A 453 -55.78 -30.62 0.96
C GLY A 453 -56.45 -31.99 0.85
N ARG A 454 -55.77 -32.93 0.21
CA ARG A 454 -55.56 -34.36 0.58
C ARG A 454 -55.20 -35.15 -0.68
N GLY A 455 -54.18 -36.00 -0.56
CA GLY A 455 -53.70 -36.93 -1.57
C GLY A 455 -52.23 -37.21 -1.34
#